data_AF-A0A938IVN7-F1
#
_entry.id   AF-A0A938IVN7-F1
#
_cell.length_a   1.000
_cell.length_b   1.000
_cell.length_c   1.000
_cell.angle_alpha   90.00
_cell.angle_beta   90.00
_cell.angle_gamma   90.00
#
_symmetry.space_group_name_H-M   'P 1'
#
loop_
_entity.id
_entity.type
_entity.pdbx_description
1 polymer ?
#
loop_
_entity_poly.entity_id
_entity_poly.type
_entity_poly.pdbx_seq_one_letter_code
_entity_poly.pdbx_strand_id
1 'polypeptide(L)'
;MRLNRLVALRIAGALALAAALFSPPDTLAQGDFFDFLFGPDPPSAYPSRRAWRVNRPRPRPHAAKALVRHDKPPSDHAQTDSMSGGGYCVRACDGYYFPLIKSSSISGQQSCEFACPSARVQLYEGENIEEARNAKGERYSALPAAFSFRDKLTAACSCNDPAASHDYFRQLSRKDPTLRAGDVVVGENQAFVYSGSDLVTLSHAPSSVRAQVKNLLPHKIARGFGSASENSAVAMNRTQRHPK
;
A
#
# COMPACT_ATOMS: atom_id res chain seq x y z
N MET A 1 -67.28 -47.05 -3.63
CA MET A 1 -66.25 -46.56 -4.57
C MET A 1 -65.08 -47.53 -4.58
N ARG A 2 -64.95 -48.38 -5.60
CA ARG A 2 -63.80 -49.31 -5.73
C ARG A 2 -62.75 -48.62 -6.61
N LEU A 3 -61.70 -48.12 -6.00
CA LEU A 3 -60.56 -47.55 -6.72
C LEU A 3 -59.87 -48.69 -7.49
N ASN A 4 -59.76 -48.56 -8.81
CA ASN A 4 -59.18 -49.60 -9.66
C ASN A 4 -57.74 -49.87 -9.24
N ARG A 5 -57.40 -51.13 -8.95
CA ARG A 5 -56.05 -51.55 -8.53
C ARG A 5 -54.95 -51.07 -9.50
N LEU A 6 -55.27 -50.95 -10.78
CA LEU A 6 -54.40 -50.41 -11.82
C LEU A 6 -54.09 -48.90 -11.64
N VAL A 7 -55.04 -48.12 -11.14
CA VAL A 7 -54.85 -46.69 -10.86
C VAL A 7 -53.98 -46.50 -9.61
N ALA A 8 -54.19 -47.33 -8.58
CA ALA A 8 -53.35 -47.31 -7.38
C ALA A 8 -51.89 -47.70 -7.68
N LEU A 9 -51.66 -48.70 -8.52
CA LEU A 9 -50.31 -49.11 -8.95
C LEU A 9 -49.58 -48.04 -9.76
N ARG A 10 -50.28 -47.30 -10.62
CA ARG A 10 -49.66 -46.21 -11.40
C ARG A 10 -49.31 -44.99 -10.55
N ILE A 11 -50.14 -44.65 -9.57
CA ILE A 11 -49.85 -43.56 -8.63
C ILE A 11 -48.66 -43.91 -7.73
N ALA A 12 -48.57 -45.15 -7.25
CA ALA A 12 -47.44 -45.62 -6.45
C ALA A 12 -46.11 -45.62 -7.25
N GLY A 13 -46.15 -46.03 -8.52
CA GLY A 13 -44.99 -45.99 -9.41
C GLY A 13 -44.50 -44.57 -9.70
N ALA A 14 -45.41 -43.62 -9.91
CA ALA A 14 -45.06 -42.21 -10.14
C ALA A 14 -44.45 -41.54 -8.89
N LEU A 15 -44.93 -41.87 -7.69
CA LEU A 15 -44.37 -41.37 -6.42
C LEU A 15 -42.98 -41.94 -6.13
N ALA A 16 -42.73 -43.21 -6.45
CA ALA A 16 -41.41 -43.83 -6.31
C ALA A 16 -40.37 -43.25 -7.28
N LEU A 17 -40.78 -42.92 -8.52
CA LEU A 17 -39.90 -42.29 -9.51
C LEU A 17 -39.56 -40.83 -9.13
N ALA A 18 -40.50 -40.10 -8.53
CA ALA A 18 -40.28 -38.73 -8.06
C ALA A 18 -39.34 -38.66 -6.85
N ALA A 19 -39.37 -39.67 -5.96
CA ALA A 19 -38.44 -39.76 -4.83
C ALA A 19 -37.00 -40.07 -5.23
N ALA A 20 -36.77 -40.71 -6.39
CA ALA A 20 -35.43 -41.02 -6.90
C ALA A 20 -34.75 -39.84 -7.62
N LEU A 21 -35.48 -38.76 -7.92
CA LEU A 21 -34.95 -37.56 -8.58
C LEU A 21 -34.70 -36.38 -7.61
N PHE A 22 -35.04 -36.56 -6.32
CA PHE A 22 -34.80 -35.60 -5.25
C PHE A 22 -33.81 -36.12 -4.20
N SER A 23 -32.85 -36.97 -4.60
CA SER A 23 -31.64 -37.13 -3.81
C SER A 23 -30.89 -35.79 -3.84
N PRO A 24 -30.64 -35.14 -2.69
CA PRO A 24 -29.66 -34.06 -2.66
C PRO A 24 -28.33 -34.68 -3.13
N PRO A 25 -27.54 -34.02 -4.00
CA PRO A 25 -26.14 -34.40 -4.12
C PRO A 25 -25.57 -34.23 -2.71
N ASP A 26 -25.09 -35.32 -2.11
CA ASP A 26 -24.28 -35.26 -0.92
C ASP A 26 -23.21 -34.20 -1.19
N THR A 27 -23.36 -33.08 -0.51
CA THR A 27 -22.45 -31.96 -0.58
C THR A 27 -21.08 -32.47 -0.18
N LEU A 28 -20.19 -32.62 -1.17
CA LEU A 28 -18.75 -32.64 -0.96
C LEU A 28 -18.33 -31.25 -0.47
N ALA A 29 -18.69 -30.98 0.78
CA ALA A 29 -18.21 -29.87 1.59
C ALA A 29 -17.37 -30.49 2.72
N GLN A 30 -16.37 -31.27 2.34
CA GLN A 30 -15.20 -31.55 3.18
C GLN A 30 -14.06 -30.71 2.58
N GLY A 31 -13.35 -29.98 3.41
CA GLY A 31 -12.49 -28.82 3.08
C GLY A 31 -11.26 -29.08 2.19
N ASP A 32 -11.25 -30.11 1.36
CA ASP A 32 -10.06 -30.59 0.65
C ASP A 32 -9.77 -29.86 -0.68
N PHE A 33 -10.72 -29.10 -1.24
CA PHE A 33 -10.48 -28.42 -2.53
C PHE A 33 -9.44 -27.30 -2.42
N PHE A 34 -9.52 -26.48 -1.36
CA PHE A 34 -8.58 -25.39 -1.15
C PHE A 34 -7.22 -25.89 -0.68
N ASP A 35 -7.16 -26.96 0.13
CA ASP A 35 -5.91 -27.62 0.51
C ASP A 35 -5.17 -28.23 -0.70
N PHE A 36 -5.90 -28.75 -1.70
CA PHE A 36 -5.31 -29.22 -2.96
C PHE A 36 -4.75 -28.08 -3.81
N LEU A 37 -5.42 -26.92 -3.85
CA LEU A 37 -5.02 -25.79 -4.71
C LEU A 37 -3.90 -24.94 -4.09
N PHE A 38 -3.90 -24.78 -2.76
CA PHE A 38 -3.02 -23.85 -2.05
C PHE A 38 -2.06 -24.53 -1.04
N GLY A 39 -2.21 -25.84 -0.82
CA GLY A 39 -1.49 -26.59 0.19
C GLY A 39 -2.15 -26.47 1.57
N PRO A 40 -1.97 -27.46 2.47
CA PRO A 40 -2.52 -27.41 3.81
C PRO A 40 -1.97 -26.19 4.55
N ASP A 41 -2.82 -25.52 5.34
CA ASP A 41 -2.39 -24.46 6.23
C ASP A 41 -1.20 -24.95 7.08
N PRO A 42 -0.02 -24.29 7.02
CA PRO A 42 1.04 -24.62 7.95
C PRO A 42 0.45 -24.45 9.35
N PRO A 43 0.64 -25.43 10.28
CA PRO A 43 0.24 -25.22 11.66
C PRO A 43 0.83 -23.90 12.12
N SER A 44 0.06 -23.12 12.88
CA SER A 44 0.47 -21.84 13.48
C SER A 44 1.64 -22.04 14.45
N ALA A 45 2.79 -22.42 13.91
CA ALA A 45 4.11 -22.25 14.43
C ALA A 45 4.63 -21.00 13.74
N TYR A 46 4.07 -19.85 14.08
CA TYR A 46 4.85 -18.62 13.97
C TYR A 46 6.15 -18.89 14.74
N PRO A 47 7.33 -18.93 14.10
CA PRO A 47 8.54 -18.83 14.86
C PRO A 47 8.45 -17.47 15.55
N SER A 48 8.38 -17.48 16.88
CA SER A 48 8.45 -16.27 17.69
C SER A 48 9.67 -15.49 17.20
N ARG A 49 9.40 -14.38 16.50
CA ARG A 49 10.31 -13.27 16.20
C ARG A 49 11.79 -13.67 16.06
N ARG A 50 12.30 -13.71 14.82
CA ARG A 50 13.63 -13.12 14.61
C ARG A 50 13.48 -11.63 14.93
N ALA A 51 13.62 -11.28 16.20
CA ALA A 51 13.83 -9.90 16.60
C ALA A 51 15.04 -9.41 15.81
N TRP A 52 14.87 -8.32 15.06
CA TRP A 52 15.99 -7.53 14.56
C TRP A 52 16.98 -7.35 15.72
N ARG A 53 18.17 -7.94 15.59
CA ARG A 53 19.26 -7.80 16.56
C ARG A 53 19.73 -6.35 16.50
N VAL A 54 19.08 -5.48 17.26
CA VAL A 54 19.66 -4.20 17.63
C VAL A 54 20.85 -4.54 18.52
N ASN A 55 22.06 -4.15 18.11
CA ASN A 55 23.22 -4.19 18.99
C ASN A 55 22.96 -3.25 20.18
N ARG A 56 22.36 -3.76 21.25
CA ARG A 56 22.26 -3.06 22.53
C ARG A 56 23.59 -3.21 23.28
N PRO A 57 24.18 -2.12 23.79
CA PRO A 57 25.26 -2.19 24.77
C PRO A 57 24.78 -2.96 26.02
N ARG A 58 25.64 -3.82 26.57
CA ARG A 58 25.34 -4.67 27.74
C ARG A 58 24.99 -3.80 28.98
N PRO A 59 23.90 -4.07 29.71
CA PRO A 59 23.65 -3.45 31.01
C PRO A 59 24.40 -4.20 32.14
N ARG A 60 24.92 -3.45 33.11
CA ARG A 60 25.44 -3.96 34.38
C ARG A 60 24.28 -4.45 35.27
N PRO A 61 24.47 -5.45 36.15
CA PRO A 61 23.39 -6.01 36.94
C PRO A 61 23.12 -5.14 38.17
N HIS A 62 21.86 -4.83 38.50
CA HIS A 62 21.34 -4.86 39.87
C HIS A 62 19.80 -4.74 39.92
N ALA A 63 19.24 -5.56 40.81
CA ALA A 63 18.00 -5.46 41.59
C ALA A 63 16.63 -5.64 40.90
N ALA A 64 15.92 -6.66 41.40
CA ALA A 64 14.56 -7.08 41.06
C ALA A 64 13.46 -6.22 41.72
N LYS A 65 12.27 -6.21 41.09
CA LYS A 65 10.87 -6.04 41.58
C LYS A 65 10.00 -5.69 40.35
N ALA A 66 8.75 -6.08 40.15
CA ALA A 66 7.79 -6.92 40.83
C ALA A 66 6.73 -7.38 39.79
N LEU A 67 5.99 -8.45 40.11
CA LEU A 67 4.88 -9.01 39.34
C LEU A 67 3.69 -8.05 39.25
N VAL A 68 3.08 -7.92 38.07
CA VAL A 68 1.63 -7.63 37.93
C VAL A 68 1.09 -8.44 36.74
N ARG A 69 0.21 -9.41 37.04
CA ARG A 69 -0.68 -10.05 36.07
C ARG A 69 -1.92 -9.16 35.89
N HIS A 70 -2.33 -8.95 34.64
CA HIS A 70 -3.71 -8.61 34.29
C HIS A 70 -4.09 -9.49 33.09
N ASP A 71 -4.88 -10.53 33.36
CA ASP A 71 -5.53 -11.35 32.34
C ASP A 71 -6.80 -10.60 31.87
N LYS A 72 -6.84 -10.21 30.59
CA LYS A 72 -8.07 -9.84 29.87
C LYS A 72 -8.02 -10.56 28.51
N PRO A 73 -9.07 -11.30 28.11
CA PRO A 73 -9.06 -12.00 26.82
C PRO A 73 -9.09 -10.96 25.69
N PRO A 74 -8.26 -11.10 24.63
CA PRO A 74 -8.38 -10.23 23.48
C PRO A 74 -9.62 -10.63 22.68
N SER A 75 -10.53 -9.68 22.51
CA SER A 75 -11.52 -9.71 21.45
C SER A 75 -10.79 -9.70 20.09
N ASP A 76 -11.11 -10.64 19.21
CA ASP A 76 -10.69 -10.70 17.80
C ASP A 76 -11.32 -9.56 16.96
N HIS A 77 -11.05 -8.32 17.35
CA HIS A 77 -11.12 -7.22 16.41
C HIS A 77 -9.70 -7.05 15.89
N ALA A 78 -9.54 -7.29 14.59
CA ALA A 78 -8.31 -7.07 13.84
C ALA A 78 -7.61 -5.81 14.38
N GLN A 79 -6.52 -6.03 15.12
CA GLN A 79 -5.56 -4.99 15.41
C GLN A 79 -4.92 -4.66 14.06
N THR A 80 -5.60 -3.84 13.26
CA THR A 80 -4.88 -2.95 12.37
C THR A 80 -3.97 -2.17 13.31
N ASP A 81 -2.69 -2.49 13.29
CA ASP A 81 -1.64 -1.75 13.95
C ASP A 81 -2.02 -0.28 13.86
N SER A 82 -2.43 0.30 15.00
CA SER A 82 -2.83 1.70 15.05
C SER A 82 -1.56 2.46 14.75
N MET A 83 -1.34 2.73 13.46
CA MET A 83 -0.42 3.73 12.99
C MET A 83 -0.95 5.01 13.63
N SER A 84 -0.45 5.30 14.82
CA SER A 84 -0.76 6.48 15.62
C SER A 84 -0.21 7.69 14.88
N GLY A 85 -0.87 7.99 13.77
CA GLY A 85 -0.46 8.90 12.71
C GLY A 85 -1.54 9.90 12.38
N GLY A 86 -2.64 9.95 13.14
CA GLY A 86 -3.59 11.06 13.23
C GLY A 86 -4.13 11.62 11.92
N GLY A 87 -4.05 10.88 10.81
CA GLY A 87 -4.20 11.39 9.46
C GLY A 87 -4.48 10.28 8.46
N TYR A 88 -5.41 10.55 7.56
CA TYR A 88 -5.88 9.65 6.53
C TYR A 88 -5.87 10.39 5.19
N CYS A 89 -5.32 9.75 4.18
CA CYS A 89 -5.45 10.20 2.80
C CYS A 89 -6.71 9.60 2.21
N VAL A 90 -7.69 10.45 1.92
CA VAL A 90 -8.98 10.06 1.37
C VAL A 90 -9.05 10.43 -0.09
N ARG A 91 -9.41 9.48 -0.94
CA ARG A 91 -9.63 9.70 -2.35
C ARG A 91 -11.02 10.29 -2.59
N ALA A 92 -11.08 11.44 -3.24
CA ALA A 92 -12.31 12.22 -3.38
C ALA A 92 -13.38 11.54 -4.27
N CYS A 93 -12.98 10.65 -5.17
CA CYS A 93 -13.87 10.09 -6.18
C CYS A 93 -14.66 8.85 -5.71
N ASP A 94 -14.17 8.10 -4.73
CA ASP A 94 -14.85 6.90 -4.21
C ASP A 94 -14.73 6.72 -2.68
N GLY A 95 -14.15 7.70 -1.99
CA GLY A 95 -14.01 7.72 -0.55
C GLY A 95 -12.98 6.73 0.01
N TYR A 96 -12.22 6.00 -0.82
CA TYR A 96 -11.20 5.10 -0.29
C TYR A 96 -10.19 5.87 0.57
N TYR A 97 -9.82 5.31 1.73
CA TYR A 97 -8.87 5.93 2.63
C TYR A 97 -7.73 4.98 3.00
N PHE A 98 -6.55 5.56 3.22
CA PHE A 98 -5.39 4.85 3.75
C PHE A 98 -4.69 5.70 4.82
N PRO A 99 -4.07 5.08 5.84
CA PRO A 99 -3.39 5.81 6.90
C PRO A 99 -2.19 6.57 6.34
N LEU A 100 -2.02 7.81 6.78
CA LEU A 100 -0.88 8.63 6.41
C LEU A 100 0.25 8.50 7.44
N ILE A 101 1.46 8.21 6.97
CA ILE A 101 2.68 8.44 7.75
C ILE A 101 3.08 9.91 7.55
N LYS A 102 3.03 10.69 8.63
CA LYS A 102 3.44 12.10 8.57
C LYS A 102 4.93 12.19 8.22
N SER A 103 5.25 12.98 7.21
CA SER A 103 6.63 13.36 6.88
C SER A 103 6.99 14.64 7.63
N SER A 104 8.27 14.80 7.98
CA SER A 104 8.78 16.04 8.55
C SER A 104 9.19 17.08 7.48
N SER A 105 9.35 16.67 6.22
CA SER A 105 9.86 17.53 5.14
C SER A 105 8.76 18.17 4.28
N ILE A 106 7.53 17.62 4.32
CA ILE A 106 6.42 18.04 3.45
C ILE A 106 5.11 18.05 4.24
N SER A 107 4.13 18.81 3.75
CA SER A 107 2.81 18.85 4.38
C SER A 107 2.08 17.51 4.25
N GLY A 108 1.16 17.21 5.17
CA GLY A 108 0.40 15.96 5.10
C GLY A 108 -0.44 15.83 3.82
N GLN A 109 -0.98 16.95 3.32
CA GLN A 109 -1.69 16.98 2.05
C GLN A 109 -0.76 16.63 0.88
N GLN A 110 0.46 17.20 0.86
CA GLN A 110 1.47 16.84 -0.15
C GLN A 110 1.86 15.36 -0.07
N SER A 111 1.97 14.80 1.15
CA SER A 111 2.22 13.37 1.31
C SER A 111 1.10 12.51 0.71
N CYS A 112 -0.17 12.91 0.87
CA CYS A 112 -1.27 12.21 0.22
C CYS A 112 -1.17 12.26 -1.31
N GLU A 113 -0.85 13.44 -1.86
CA GLU A 113 -0.67 13.62 -3.30
C GLU A 113 0.49 12.77 -3.85
N PHE A 114 1.61 12.67 -3.13
CA PHE A 114 2.71 11.78 -3.51
C PHE A 114 2.31 10.31 -3.46
N ALA A 115 1.50 9.92 -2.48
CA ALA A 115 1.04 8.55 -2.34
C ALA A 115 -0.03 8.14 -3.36
N CYS A 116 -0.75 9.12 -3.95
CA CYS A 116 -1.83 8.86 -4.89
C CYS A 116 -1.86 9.89 -6.03
N PRO A 117 -0.86 9.89 -6.93
CA PRO A 117 -0.69 10.94 -7.93
C PRO A 117 -1.72 10.90 -9.06
N SER A 118 -2.35 9.75 -9.29
CA SER A 118 -3.33 9.57 -10.37
C SER A 118 -4.78 9.83 -9.95
N ALA A 119 -5.03 10.20 -8.69
CA ALA A 119 -6.37 10.56 -8.22
C ALA A 119 -6.34 11.78 -7.29
N ARG A 120 -7.42 12.55 -7.27
CA ARG A 120 -7.56 13.66 -6.31
C ARG A 120 -7.76 13.09 -4.91
N VAL A 121 -6.87 13.46 -3.99
CA VAL A 121 -6.90 13.07 -2.59
C VAL A 121 -6.98 14.27 -1.67
N GLN A 122 -7.51 14.05 -0.46
CA GLN A 122 -7.61 15.03 0.59
C GLN A 122 -7.19 14.42 1.91
N LEU A 123 -6.41 15.16 2.70
CA LEU A 123 -6.05 14.81 4.06
C LEU A 123 -7.25 15.02 5.00
N TYR A 124 -7.52 14.00 5.81
CA TYR A 124 -8.43 14.05 6.95
C TYR A 124 -7.66 13.69 8.21
N GLU A 125 -7.75 14.52 9.26
CA GLU A 125 -7.03 14.32 10.51
C GLU A 125 -7.98 13.95 11.67
N GLY A 126 -7.59 12.96 12.46
CA GLY A 126 -8.37 12.42 13.56
C GLY A 126 -7.76 11.12 14.08
N GLU A 127 -8.19 10.69 15.27
CA GLU A 127 -7.77 9.40 15.85
C GLU A 127 -8.34 8.22 15.04
N ASN A 128 -9.57 8.36 14.59
CA ASN A 128 -10.29 7.39 13.77
C ASN A 128 -10.90 8.10 12.53
N ILE A 129 -11.01 7.38 11.42
CA ILE A 129 -11.50 7.93 10.15
C ILE A 129 -12.94 8.45 10.24
N GLU A 130 -13.77 7.86 11.10
CA GLU A 130 -15.18 8.21 11.34
C GLU A 130 -15.33 9.62 11.92
N GLU A 131 -14.33 10.07 12.68
CA GLU A 131 -14.29 11.38 13.32
C GLU A 131 -13.32 12.35 12.64
N ALA A 132 -12.49 11.85 11.72
CA ALA A 132 -11.48 12.62 11.05
C ALA A 132 -12.09 13.74 10.21
N ARG A 133 -11.40 14.89 10.19
CA ARG A 133 -11.84 16.12 9.52
C ARG A 133 -10.80 16.63 8.55
N ASN A 134 -11.26 17.18 7.43
CA ASN A 134 -10.38 17.86 6.49
C ASN A 134 -10.00 19.26 6.99
N ALA A 135 -9.17 19.97 6.22
CA ALA A 135 -8.76 21.35 6.54
C ALA A 135 -9.91 22.37 6.63
N LYS A 136 -11.10 22.05 6.08
CA LYS A 136 -12.32 22.87 6.21
C LYS A 136 -13.15 22.52 7.44
N GLY A 137 -12.73 21.52 8.23
CA GLY A 137 -13.47 21.01 9.38
C GLY A 137 -14.58 20.03 9.01
N GLU A 138 -14.74 19.64 7.75
CA GLU A 138 -15.77 18.69 7.32
C GLU A 138 -15.35 17.27 7.70
N ARG A 139 -16.27 16.50 8.29
CA ARG A 139 -16.03 15.09 8.61
C ARG A 139 -15.90 14.27 7.33
N TYR A 140 -15.15 13.17 7.39
CA TYR A 140 -15.05 12.24 6.27
C TYR A 140 -16.44 11.72 5.83
N SER A 141 -17.34 11.44 6.76
CA SER A 141 -18.72 11.02 6.46
C SER A 141 -19.56 12.06 5.68
N ALA A 142 -19.14 13.32 5.63
CA ALA A 142 -19.80 14.35 4.84
C ALA A 142 -19.38 14.34 3.36
N LEU A 143 -18.30 13.62 3.00
CA LEU A 143 -17.93 13.42 1.60
C LEU A 143 -19.01 12.57 0.92
N PRO A 144 -19.63 13.00 -0.21
CA PRO A 144 -20.69 12.23 -0.86
C PRO A 144 -20.26 10.81 -1.28
N ALA A 145 -18.97 10.63 -1.56
CA ALA A 145 -18.39 9.34 -1.92
C ALA A 145 -17.90 8.52 -0.71
N ALA A 146 -18.06 9.01 0.53
CA ALA A 146 -17.57 8.32 1.72
C ALA A 146 -18.04 6.86 1.74
N PHE A 147 -17.12 5.96 2.04
CA PHE A 147 -17.31 4.51 2.14
C PHE A 147 -17.80 3.80 0.86
N SER A 148 -17.99 4.51 -0.26
CA SER A 148 -18.48 3.91 -1.50
C SER A 148 -17.58 2.79 -2.04
N PHE A 149 -16.27 2.88 -1.77
CA PHE A 149 -15.29 1.84 -2.11
C PHE A 149 -15.58 0.46 -1.50
N ARG A 150 -16.38 0.39 -0.42
CA ARG A 150 -16.73 -0.87 0.25
C ARG A 150 -17.71 -1.71 -0.59
N ASP A 151 -18.57 -1.04 -1.33
CA ASP A 151 -19.63 -1.69 -2.10
C ASP A 151 -19.26 -1.85 -3.58
N LYS A 152 -18.43 -0.94 -4.11
CA LYS A 152 -18.02 -0.95 -5.52
C LYS A 152 -16.61 -0.42 -5.74
N LEU A 153 -15.93 -1.00 -6.71
CA LEU A 153 -14.65 -0.52 -7.23
C LEU A 153 -14.87 0.46 -8.38
N THR A 154 -14.30 1.65 -8.28
CA THR A 154 -14.34 2.64 -9.36
C THR A 154 -13.04 2.59 -10.14
N ALA A 155 -13.06 2.03 -11.36
CA ALA A 155 -11.85 1.82 -12.16
C ALA A 155 -11.03 3.11 -12.40
N ALA A 156 -11.72 4.24 -12.59
CA ALA A 156 -11.11 5.55 -12.81
C ALA A 156 -10.50 6.19 -11.54
N CYS A 157 -10.51 5.50 -10.41
CA CYS A 157 -10.05 6.02 -9.12
C CYS A 157 -8.74 5.38 -8.61
N SER A 158 -7.99 4.60 -9.39
CA SER A 158 -6.75 4.01 -8.87
C SER A 158 -5.69 5.07 -8.51
N CYS A 159 -4.84 4.78 -7.51
CA CYS A 159 -3.65 5.59 -7.20
C CYS A 159 -2.43 5.24 -8.07
N ASN A 160 -2.44 4.05 -8.69
CA ASN A 160 -1.29 3.45 -9.35
C ASN A 160 -1.47 3.32 -10.87
N ASP A 161 -2.20 4.23 -11.53
CA ASP A 161 -2.26 4.25 -12.99
C ASP A 161 -0.91 4.76 -13.54
N PRO A 162 -0.10 3.91 -14.22
CA PRO A 162 1.21 4.31 -14.70
C PRO A 162 1.15 5.37 -15.80
N ALA A 163 0.12 5.35 -16.65
CA ALA A 163 -0.03 6.32 -17.73
C ALA A 163 -0.42 7.69 -17.17
N ALA A 164 -1.37 7.73 -16.23
CA ALA A 164 -1.81 8.99 -15.62
C ALA A 164 -0.76 9.62 -14.68
N SER A 165 0.13 8.81 -14.08
CA SER A 165 1.13 9.28 -13.11
C SER A 165 2.53 9.53 -13.70
N HIS A 166 2.76 9.19 -14.98
CA HIS A 166 4.07 9.30 -15.61
C HIS A 166 4.70 10.69 -15.49
N ASP A 167 3.98 11.73 -15.91
CA ASP A 167 4.50 13.10 -15.93
C ASP A 167 4.73 13.64 -14.52
N TYR A 168 3.86 13.24 -13.57
CA TYR A 168 4.03 13.56 -12.16
C TYR A 168 5.34 13.00 -11.61
N PHE A 169 5.62 11.72 -11.82
CA PHE A 169 6.87 11.12 -11.35
C PHE A 169 8.09 11.69 -12.05
N ARG A 170 8.01 12.01 -13.35
CA ARG A 170 9.10 12.67 -14.10
C ARG A 170 9.45 14.04 -13.53
N GLN A 171 8.43 14.81 -13.13
CA GLN A 171 8.63 16.10 -12.46
C GLN A 171 9.15 15.89 -11.04
N LEU A 172 8.59 14.92 -10.31
CA LEU A 172 8.97 14.62 -8.94
C LEU A 172 10.45 14.25 -8.85
N SER A 173 10.95 13.36 -9.71
CA SER A 173 12.38 12.99 -9.71
C SER A 173 13.34 14.19 -9.81
N ARG A 174 12.89 15.34 -10.35
CA ARG A 174 13.72 16.54 -10.49
C ARG A 174 13.57 17.52 -9.34
N LYS A 175 12.44 17.51 -8.64
CA LYS A 175 12.06 18.50 -7.63
C LYS A 175 11.48 17.82 -6.38
N ASP A 176 11.99 16.65 -6.05
CA ASP A 176 11.50 15.88 -4.92
C ASP A 176 11.92 16.58 -3.62
N PRO A 177 10.95 17.12 -2.86
CA PRO A 177 11.23 17.84 -1.62
C PRO A 177 11.68 16.93 -0.48
N THR A 178 11.64 15.61 -0.67
CA THR A 178 12.09 14.61 0.31
C THR A 178 13.57 14.25 0.16
N LEU A 179 14.22 14.68 -0.92
CA LEU A 179 15.63 14.39 -1.18
C LEU A 179 16.56 14.98 -0.11
N ARG A 180 17.50 14.14 0.32
CA ARG A 180 18.58 14.45 1.26
C ARG A 180 19.93 14.35 0.56
N ALA A 181 20.92 15.09 1.06
CA ALA A 181 22.26 15.05 0.49
C ALA A 181 22.81 13.61 0.49
N GLY A 182 23.27 13.15 -0.67
CA GLY A 182 23.72 11.79 -0.91
C GLY A 182 22.67 10.86 -1.53
N ASP A 183 21.40 11.28 -1.59
CA ASP A 183 20.35 10.50 -2.27
C ASP A 183 20.63 10.38 -3.77
N VAL A 184 20.24 9.24 -4.34
CA VAL A 184 20.52 8.90 -5.73
C VAL A 184 19.23 8.92 -6.51
N VAL A 185 19.17 9.76 -7.55
CA VAL A 185 18.02 9.86 -8.46
C VAL A 185 18.37 9.17 -9.77
N VAL A 186 17.59 8.16 -10.13
CA VAL A 186 17.78 7.41 -11.39
C VAL A 186 16.86 8.01 -12.45
N GLY A 187 17.43 8.67 -13.45
CA GLY A 187 16.73 9.08 -14.67
C GLY A 187 16.76 8.00 -15.74
N GLU A 188 16.17 8.28 -16.91
CA GLU A 188 16.08 7.31 -18.01
C GLU A 188 17.44 6.77 -18.47
N ASN A 189 18.42 7.66 -18.64
CA ASN A 189 19.70 7.33 -19.26
C ASN A 189 20.91 7.52 -18.33
N GLN A 190 20.70 8.14 -17.17
CA GLN A 190 21.76 8.46 -16.21
C GLN A 190 21.21 8.57 -14.80
N ALA A 191 22.08 8.39 -13.82
CA ALA A 191 21.76 8.60 -12.42
C ALA A 191 22.55 9.81 -11.87
N PHE A 192 21.90 10.51 -10.95
CA PHE A 192 22.39 11.71 -10.30
C PHE A 192 22.49 11.48 -8.80
N VAL A 193 23.31 12.27 -8.14
CA VAL A 193 23.37 12.36 -6.68
C VAL A 193 22.89 13.74 -6.28
N TYR A 194 21.99 13.82 -5.32
CA TYR A 194 21.57 15.09 -4.75
C TYR A 194 22.64 15.60 -3.80
N SER A 195 23.19 16.79 -4.07
CA SER A 195 24.23 17.40 -3.23
C SER A 195 23.69 18.05 -1.95
N GLY A 196 22.36 18.18 -1.83
CA GLY A 196 21.68 18.99 -0.82
C GLY A 196 21.08 20.27 -1.40
N SER A 197 21.52 20.69 -2.59
CA SER A 197 20.96 21.84 -3.32
C SER A 197 20.67 21.56 -4.79
N ASP A 198 21.40 20.64 -5.42
CA ASP A 198 21.25 20.35 -6.85
C ASP A 198 21.54 18.87 -7.15
N LEU A 199 21.08 18.40 -8.31
CA LEU A 199 21.37 17.07 -8.84
C LEU A 199 22.67 17.10 -9.63
N VAL A 200 23.71 16.49 -9.08
CA VAL A 200 25.02 16.39 -9.73
C VAL A 200 25.20 15.02 -10.38
N THR A 201 25.95 14.96 -11.48
CA THR A 201 26.30 13.68 -12.11
C THR A 201 27.19 12.85 -11.18
N LEU A 202 27.08 11.52 -11.28
CA LEU A 202 27.84 10.59 -10.43
C LEU A 202 29.37 10.74 -10.52
N SER A 203 29.90 11.27 -11.63
CA SER A 203 31.31 11.61 -11.81
C SER A 203 31.78 12.77 -10.92
N HIS A 204 30.86 13.60 -10.45
CA HIS A 204 31.11 14.69 -9.51
C HIS A 204 30.66 14.38 -8.08
N ALA A 205 30.03 13.22 -7.87
CA ALA A 205 29.64 12.77 -6.54
C ALA A 205 30.87 12.33 -5.69
N PRO A 206 30.77 12.41 -4.35
CA PRO A 206 31.81 11.90 -3.44
C PRO A 206 32.20 10.46 -3.76
N SER A 207 33.48 10.12 -3.57
CA SER A 207 34.03 8.80 -3.92
C SER A 207 33.32 7.65 -3.21
N SER A 208 32.88 7.85 -1.96
CA SER A 208 32.10 6.88 -1.18
C SER A 208 30.75 6.57 -1.82
N VAL A 209 29.99 7.60 -2.20
CA VAL A 209 28.69 7.46 -2.87
C VAL A 209 28.85 6.82 -4.24
N ARG A 210 29.85 7.25 -5.02
CA ARG A 210 30.13 6.68 -6.34
C ARG A 210 30.46 5.19 -6.26
N ALA A 211 31.26 4.77 -5.29
CA ALA A 211 31.60 3.37 -5.08
C ALA A 211 30.36 2.53 -4.73
N GLN A 212 29.50 3.04 -3.85
CA GLN A 212 28.26 2.37 -3.47
C GLN A 212 27.29 2.23 -4.65
N VAL A 213 27.08 3.31 -5.41
CA VAL A 213 26.14 3.34 -6.54
C VAL A 213 26.61 2.46 -7.69
N LYS A 214 27.92 2.42 -7.97
CA LYS A 214 28.50 1.57 -9.03
C LYS A 214 28.23 0.07 -8.79
N ASN A 215 28.09 -0.34 -7.53
CA ASN A 215 27.80 -1.73 -7.18
C ASN A 215 26.30 -2.08 -7.25
N LEU A 216 25.42 -1.07 -7.29
CA LEU A 216 23.96 -1.25 -7.27
C LEU A 216 23.30 -1.03 -8.63
N LEU A 217 23.86 -0.15 -9.47
CA LEU A 217 23.26 0.16 -10.77
C LEU A 217 23.66 -0.84 -11.86
N PRO A 218 22.73 -1.25 -12.75
CA PRO A 218 23.04 -2.08 -13.91
C PRO A 218 24.11 -1.41 -14.77
N HIS A 219 25.03 -2.22 -15.32
CA HIS A 219 26.14 -1.72 -16.13
C HIS A 219 25.73 -0.81 -17.30
N LYS A 220 24.51 -0.97 -17.86
CA LYS A 220 24.01 -0.10 -18.93
C LYS A 220 23.75 1.33 -18.46
N ILE A 221 23.11 1.48 -17.31
CA ILE A 221 22.89 2.80 -16.68
C ILE A 221 24.27 3.34 -16.30
N ALA A 222 25.11 2.54 -15.64
CA ALA A 222 26.49 2.87 -15.26
C ALA A 222 27.45 3.23 -16.42
N ARG A 223 27.09 2.97 -17.70
CA ARG A 223 27.91 3.24 -18.91
C ARG A 223 27.45 4.43 -19.75
N GLY A 224 26.27 5.01 -19.51
CA GLY A 224 25.89 6.32 -20.06
C GLY A 224 26.82 7.48 -19.63
N PHE A 225 27.83 7.15 -18.81
CA PHE A 225 28.78 7.96 -18.09
C PHE A 225 29.95 8.47 -18.95
N GLY A 226 29.94 8.23 -20.26
CA GLY A 226 31.04 8.58 -21.17
C GLY A 226 30.72 9.52 -22.32
N SER A 227 29.45 9.78 -22.66
CA SER A 227 29.11 10.61 -23.82
C SER A 227 27.62 10.95 -23.84
N ALA A 228 27.17 11.86 -22.98
CA ALA A 228 25.85 12.45 -23.12
C ALA A 228 25.99 13.97 -22.95
N SER A 229 25.78 14.66 -24.07
CA SER A 229 25.76 16.10 -24.24
C SER A 229 24.95 16.80 -23.12
N GLU A 230 25.47 17.96 -22.69
CA GLU A 230 24.87 18.89 -21.72
C GLU A 230 23.39 19.23 -21.99
N ASN A 231 22.87 18.91 -23.18
CA ASN A 231 21.51 19.20 -23.60
C ASN A 231 20.44 18.16 -23.21
N SER A 232 20.78 17.03 -22.59
CA SER A 232 19.78 16.04 -22.12
C SER A 232 19.50 16.12 -20.61
N ALA A 233 20.26 16.92 -19.87
CA ALA A 233 19.83 17.45 -18.60
C ALA A 233 19.07 18.75 -18.91
N VAL A 234 17.75 18.73 -18.89
CA VAL A 234 16.97 19.98 -18.92
C VAL A 234 17.13 20.63 -17.54
N ALA A 235 18.28 21.28 -17.39
CA ALA A 235 18.57 22.26 -16.37
C ALA A 235 18.12 23.61 -16.92
N MET A 236 17.00 24.12 -16.44
CA MET A 236 16.73 25.54 -16.49
C MET A 236 16.10 25.98 -15.16
N ASN A 237 16.95 26.51 -14.29
CA ASN A 237 16.55 27.66 -13.48
C ASN A 237 17.71 28.64 -13.39
N ARG A 238 17.99 29.32 -14.49
CA ARG A 238 18.74 30.57 -14.48
C ARG A 238 17.70 31.67 -14.28
N THR A 239 17.80 32.35 -13.15
CA THR A 239 17.02 33.54 -12.83
C THR A 239 16.98 34.49 -14.03
N GLN A 240 15.80 34.70 -14.60
CA GLN A 240 15.56 35.75 -15.58
C GLN A 240 15.69 37.10 -14.85
N ARG A 241 16.81 37.79 -15.05
CA ARG A 241 16.89 39.23 -14.86
C ARG A 241 16.54 39.89 -16.20
N HIS A 242 15.47 40.67 -16.22
CA HIS A 242 15.09 41.52 -17.34
C HIS A 242 16.13 42.64 -17.55
N PRO A 243 16.45 43.01 -18.80
CA PRO A 243 17.15 44.27 -19.09
C PRO A 243 16.15 45.44 -19.08
N LYS A 244 16.63 46.62 -18.65
CA LYS A 244 16.03 47.92 -18.97
C LYS A 244 16.47 48.35 -20.36
#